data_AF-A0A9D8IQA4-F1
#
_entry.id   AF-A0A9D8IQA4-F1
#
_cell.length_a   1.000
_cell.length_b   1.000
_cell.length_c   1.000
_cell.angle_alpha   90.00
_cell.angle_beta   90.00
_cell.angle_gamma   90.00
#
_symmetry.space_group_name_H-M   'P 1'
#
loop_
_entity.id
_entity.type
_entity.pdbx_description
1 polymer ?
#
loop_
_entity_poly.entity_id
_entity_poly.type
_entity_poly.pdbx_seq_one_letter_code
_entity_poly.pdbx_strand_id
1 'polypeptide(L)'
;MVPTVRRPLLILPVLAIAASLALVACGRKKVGEYDTSTPEAAIEAMHRMIVDGHAELLPQMVHLEARDVEFDDGVTEASAIADVKGKAGEMLGRLWRISVKIRERWPKQVDREIRNAAKQQGLEEFITSILIDPFASLNSQREHLSAEDMTDGTAALLWKGEPIPGGFIRLVETPEGWRVDIPVELARGNRYWPDTRHEWAVVASMMLAIENSLKDFERELDSGRFKDLGQASARVGRLVGESVVAQSIIYAFMKRPESGSSSTPRAGDAPPGSSAPANSASPPG
;
A
#
# COMPACT_ATOMS: atom_id res chain seq x y z
N MET A 1 -73.70 10.53 40.42
CA MET A 1 -73.01 9.36 39.83
C MET A 1 -72.13 9.87 38.69
N VAL A 2 -70.81 9.88 38.90
CA VAL A 2 -69.79 10.20 37.89
C VAL A 2 -68.69 9.15 38.06
N PRO A 3 -68.34 8.34 37.05
CA PRO A 3 -67.22 7.42 37.18
C PRO A 3 -65.92 8.09 36.72
N THR A 4 -64.93 8.06 37.61
CA THR A 4 -63.56 8.53 37.40
C THR A 4 -62.74 7.45 36.69
N VAL A 5 -62.25 7.75 35.49
CA VAL A 5 -61.36 6.84 34.71
C VAL A 5 -59.90 7.13 35.08
N ARG A 6 -59.20 6.15 35.66
CA ARG A 6 -57.73 6.16 35.83
C ARG A 6 -57.08 5.51 34.60
N ARG A 7 -56.16 6.21 33.92
CA ARG A 7 -55.25 5.66 32.91
C ARG A 7 -53.89 5.35 33.55
N PRO A 8 -53.26 4.19 33.31
CA PRO A 8 -51.87 3.97 33.67
C PRO A 8 -50.93 4.54 32.60
N LEU A 9 -49.86 5.17 33.09
CA LEU A 9 -48.80 5.84 32.36
C LEU A 9 -47.77 4.79 31.87
N LEU A 10 -47.72 4.53 30.57
CA LEU A 10 -46.68 3.71 29.92
C LEU A 10 -45.57 4.65 29.41
N ILE A 11 -44.55 4.89 30.23
CA ILE A 11 -43.33 5.61 29.83
C ILE A 11 -42.14 4.79 30.32
N LEU A 12 -41.78 3.70 29.62
CA LEU A 12 -40.53 2.96 29.83
C LEU A 12 -40.32 1.94 28.69
N PRO A 13 -39.94 2.38 27.47
CA PRO A 13 -38.92 1.60 26.76
C PRO A 13 -37.89 2.42 25.96
N VAL A 14 -37.95 3.75 25.95
CA VAL A 14 -37.08 4.56 25.07
C VAL A 14 -35.64 4.70 25.60
N LEU A 15 -35.41 4.58 26.91
CA LEU A 15 -34.07 4.79 27.49
C LEU A 15 -33.10 3.62 27.25
N ALA A 16 -33.59 2.40 27.01
CA ALA A 16 -32.73 1.21 26.86
C ALA A 16 -32.09 1.08 25.47
N ILE A 17 -32.69 1.68 24.44
CA ILE A 17 -32.19 1.63 23.05
C ILE A 17 -31.06 2.65 22.83
N ALA A 18 -31.10 3.79 23.53
CA ALA A 18 -30.04 4.81 23.42
C ALA A 18 -28.71 4.35 24.06
N ALA A 19 -28.75 3.53 25.13
CA ALA A 19 -27.55 3.00 25.78
C ALA A 19 -26.84 1.91 24.97
N SER A 20 -27.55 1.20 24.09
CA SER A 20 -26.98 0.13 23.25
C SER A 20 -26.36 0.64 21.94
N LEU A 21 -26.71 1.86 21.49
CA LEU A 21 -26.09 2.53 20.35
C LEU A 21 -24.74 3.21 20.67
N ALA A 22 -24.41 3.43 21.95
CA ALA A 22 -23.15 4.04 22.37
C ALA A 22 -21.96 3.06 22.46
N LEU A 23 -22.19 1.75 22.41
CA LEU A 23 -21.16 0.72 22.58
C LEU A 23 -20.59 0.17 21.25
N VAL A 24 -21.04 0.66 20.09
CA VAL A 24 -20.48 0.32 18.77
C VAL A 24 -19.71 1.52 18.19
N ALA A 25 -19.03 2.29 19.04
CA ALA A 25 -17.85 3.00 18.61
C ALA A 25 -16.69 1.99 18.66
N CYS A 26 -16.59 1.11 17.65
CA CYS A 26 -15.33 0.41 17.37
C CYS A 26 -14.29 1.49 17.07
N GLY A 27 -13.59 1.94 18.11
CA GLY A 27 -12.59 2.99 18.02
C GLY A 27 -11.53 2.56 17.03
N ARG A 28 -11.43 3.31 15.92
CA ARG A 28 -10.28 3.19 15.02
C ARG A 28 -9.07 3.61 15.84
N LYS A 29 -8.23 2.63 16.23
CA LYS A 29 -7.00 2.91 16.97
C LYS A 29 -6.14 3.90 16.19
N LYS A 30 -5.48 4.81 16.90
CA LYS A 30 -4.49 5.73 16.34
C LYS A 30 -3.08 5.26 16.66
N VAL A 31 -2.09 5.76 15.91
CA VAL A 31 -0.66 5.48 16.19
C VAL A 31 -0.30 5.78 17.64
N GLY A 32 -0.81 6.88 18.20
CA GLY A 32 -0.54 7.27 19.60
C GLY A 32 -1.11 6.34 20.67
N GLU A 33 -1.84 5.29 20.30
CA GLU A 33 -2.25 4.23 21.22
C GLU A 33 -1.23 3.08 21.31
N TYR A 34 -0.22 3.08 20.43
CA TYR A 34 0.89 2.14 20.47
C TYR A 34 2.10 2.81 21.14
N ASP A 35 2.82 2.04 21.96
CA ASP A 35 4.04 2.53 22.59
C ASP A 35 5.15 2.63 21.55
N THR A 36 5.59 3.86 21.27
CA THR A 36 6.72 4.14 20.40
C THR A 36 7.78 4.96 21.15
N SER A 37 7.87 4.81 22.46
CA SER A 37 8.77 5.59 23.33
C SER A 37 10.23 5.16 23.24
N THR A 38 10.49 3.91 22.83
CA THR A 38 11.84 3.39 22.55
C THR A 38 11.92 2.80 21.14
N PRO A 39 13.14 2.60 20.59
CA PRO A 39 13.31 1.94 19.29
C PRO A 39 12.66 0.55 19.23
N GLU A 40 12.86 -0.28 20.27
CA GLU A 40 12.29 -1.61 20.36
C GLU A 40 10.77 -1.56 20.50
N ALA A 41 10.25 -0.60 21.28
CA ALA A 41 8.82 -0.37 21.41
C ALA A 41 8.21 0.02 20.06
N ALA A 42 8.88 0.84 19.25
CA ALA A 42 8.40 1.18 17.90
C ALA A 42 8.38 -0.02 16.94
N ILE A 43 9.37 -0.91 16.98
CA ILE A 43 9.35 -2.17 16.21
C ILE A 43 8.18 -3.04 16.66
N GLU A 44 7.99 -3.16 17.97
CA GLU A 44 6.87 -3.90 18.54
C GLU A 44 5.52 -3.27 18.18
N ALA A 45 5.40 -1.95 18.19
CA ALA A 45 4.21 -1.23 17.77
C ALA A 45 3.84 -1.53 16.33
N MET A 46 4.80 -1.49 15.39
CA MET A 46 4.57 -1.87 13.99
C MET A 46 4.07 -3.31 13.86
N HIS A 47 4.67 -4.22 14.61
CA HIS A 47 4.23 -5.61 14.66
C HIS A 47 2.80 -5.75 15.21
N ARG A 48 2.49 -5.06 16.32
CA ARG A 48 1.16 -5.00 16.93
C ARG A 48 0.12 -4.37 16.01
N MET A 49 0.48 -3.37 15.20
CA MET A 49 -0.43 -2.81 14.18
C MET A 49 -0.84 -3.87 13.16
N ILE A 50 0.07 -4.76 12.77
CA ILE A 50 -0.24 -5.87 11.85
C ILE A 50 -1.14 -6.90 12.53
N VAL A 51 -0.77 -7.32 13.74
CA VAL A 51 -1.49 -8.35 14.52
C VAL A 51 -2.90 -7.91 14.89
N ASP A 52 -3.06 -6.64 15.28
CA ASP A 52 -4.35 -6.05 15.65
C ASP A 52 -5.21 -5.71 14.42
N GLY A 53 -4.70 -5.85 13.20
CA GLY A 53 -5.41 -5.54 11.96
C GLY A 53 -5.50 -4.06 11.59
N HIS A 54 -4.55 -3.29 12.10
CA HIS A 54 -4.35 -1.86 11.86
C HIS A 54 -3.15 -1.58 10.93
N ALA A 55 -2.97 -2.41 9.90
CA ALA A 55 -1.89 -2.25 8.94
C ALA A 55 -1.92 -0.90 8.20
N GLU A 56 -3.07 -0.21 8.17
CA GLU A 56 -3.20 1.17 7.67
C GLU A 56 -2.38 2.20 8.43
N LEU A 57 -1.93 1.89 9.65
CA LEU A 57 -1.12 2.78 10.47
C LEU A 57 0.37 2.69 10.14
N LEU A 58 0.82 1.62 9.47
CA LEU A 58 2.25 1.39 9.19
C LEU A 58 2.94 2.54 8.43
N PRO A 59 2.32 3.20 7.43
CA PRO A 59 2.98 4.33 6.75
C PRO A 59 3.24 5.53 7.65
N GLN A 60 2.52 5.66 8.76
CA GLN A 60 2.75 6.71 9.75
C GLN A 60 3.96 6.40 10.64
N MET A 61 4.42 5.13 10.67
CA MET A 61 5.65 4.71 11.36
C MET A 61 6.91 5.04 10.58
N VAL A 62 6.78 5.51 9.34
CA VAL A 62 7.89 5.96 8.52
C VAL A 62 8.12 7.45 8.75
N HIS A 63 9.35 7.87 9.00
CA HIS A 63 9.78 9.25 8.93
C HIS A 63 10.30 9.55 7.52
N LEU A 64 9.89 10.71 6.98
CA LEU A 64 10.36 11.23 5.70
C LEU A 64 10.57 12.72 5.91
N GLU A 65 11.82 13.18 5.82
CA GLU A 65 12.12 14.59 5.95
C GLU A 65 11.60 15.35 4.72
N ALA A 66 10.68 16.29 4.94
CA ALA A 66 10.16 17.15 3.89
C ALA A 66 11.06 18.38 3.71
N ARG A 67 11.26 18.84 2.47
CA ARG A 67 11.87 20.15 2.24
C ARG A 67 10.89 21.24 2.67
N ASP A 68 11.47 22.37 3.07
CA ASP A 68 10.71 23.61 3.29
C ASP A 68 10.37 24.26 1.94
N VAL A 69 9.40 23.65 1.25
CA VAL A 69 8.91 24.09 -0.06
C VAL A 69 7.39 24.14 -0.01
N GLU A 70 6.87 25.29 -0.40
CA GLU A 70 5.47 25.51 -0.75
C GLU A 70 5.35 25.53 -2.27
N PHE A 71 4.41 24.76 -2.80
CA PHE A 71 4.11 24.71 -4.23
C PHE A 71 3.15 25.84 -4.63
N ASP A 72 3.00 26.07 -5.94
CA ASP A 72 2.18 27.17 -6.49
C ASP A 72 0.70 27.16 -6.05
N ASP A 73 0.18 26.02 -5.60
CA ASP A 73 -1.18 25.84 -5.09
C ASP A 73 -1.30 25.99 -3.56
N GLY A 74 -0.23 26.40 -2.88
CA GLY A 74 -0.16 26.57 -1.43
C GLY A 74 0.02 25.27 -0.65
N VAL A 75 0.20 24.13 -1.33
CA VAL A 75 0.48 22.84 -0.71
C VAL A 75 1.97 22.75 -0.37
N THR A 76 2.31 22.33 0.84
CA THR A 76 3.70 22.06 1.21
C THR A 76 4.12 20.64 0.85
N GLU A 77 5.42 20.40 0.66
CA GLU A 77 5.93 19.03 0.46
C GLU A 77 5.56 18.11 1.64
N ALA A 78 5.60 18.64 2.87
CA ALA A 78 5.16 17.90 4.06
C ALA A 78 3.71 17.43 3.95
N SER A 79 2.80 18.30 3.47
CA SER A 79 1.40 17.95 3.24
C SER A 79 1.25 16.91 2.12
N ALA A 80 2.02 17.03 1.03
CA ALA A 80 1.98 16.05 -0.06
C ALA A 80 2.47 14.66 0.39
N ILE A 81 3.52 14.59 1.20
CA ILE A 81 4.02 13.36 1.82
C ILE A 81 2.95 12.76 2.74
N ALA A 82 2.30 13.59 3.56
CA ALA A 82 1.23 13.15 4.45
C ALA A 82 0.05 12.54 3.67
N ASP A 83 -0.37 13.16 2.57
CA ASP A 83 -1.42 12.63 1.68
C ASP A 83 -1.04 11.26 1.09
N VAL A 84 0.20 11.11 0.61
CA VAL A 84 0.69 9.84 0.08
C VAL A 84 0.73 8.76 1.16
N LYS A 85 1.19 9.09 2.38
CA LYS A 85 1.15 8.17 3.52
C LYS A 85 -0.28 7.75 3.87
N GLY A 86 -1.23 8.68 3.86
CA GLY A 86 -2.65 8.39 4.08
C GLY A 86 -3.19 7.38 3.06
N LYS A 87 -2.95 7.62 1.76
CA LYS A 87 -3.36 6.71 0.68
C LYS A 87 -2.69 5.34 0.76
N ALA A 88 -1.39 5.31 1.07
CA ALA A 88 -0.67 4.07 1.31
C ALA A 88 -1.29 3.29 2.49
N GLY A 89 -1.71 3.99 3.55
CA GLY A 89 -2.37 3.40 4.70
C GLY A 89 -3.71 2.76 4.31
N GLU A 90 -4.57 3.49 3.61
CA GLU A 90 -5.85 2.96 3.11
C GLU A 90 -5.67 1.70 2.25
N MET A 91 -4.66 1.71 1.38
CA MET A 91 -4.29 0.56 0.54
C MET A 91 -3.82 -0.63 1.38
N LEU A 92 -2.90 -0.43 2.33
CA LEU A 92 -2.38 -1.50 3.19
C LEU A 92 -3.47 -2.10 4.08
N GLY A 93 -4.31 -1.27 4.69
CA GLY A 93 -5.45 -1.74 5.47
C GLY A 93 -6.43 -2.56 4.63
N ARG A 94 -6.61 -2.20 3.35
CA ARG A 94 -7.44 -2.99 2.43
C ARG A 94 -6.80 -4.32 2.05
N LEU A 95 -5.51 -4.32 1.73
CA LEU A 95 -4.76 -5.55 1.46
C LEU A 95 -4.85 -6.51 2.64
N TRP A 96 -4.70 -6.02 3.87
CA TRP A 96 -4.87 -6.81 5.09
C TRP A 96 -6.28 -7.41 5.20
N ARG A 97 -7.33 -6.62 4.99
CA ARG A 97 -8.71 -7.16 5.02
C ARG A 97 -8.93 -8.24 3.97
N ILE A 98 -8.39 -8.04 2.77
CA ILE A 98 -8.48 -9.03 1.70
C ILE A 98 -7.75 -10.33 2.08
N SER A 99 -6.55 -10.25 2.65
CA SER A 99 -5.79 -11.45 3.04
C SER A 99 -6.52 -12.24 4.12
N VAL A 100 -7.11 -11.56 5.11
CA VAL A 100 -7.96 -12.20 6.14
C VAL A 100 -9.16 -12.91 5.50
N LYS A 101 -9.90 -12.23 4.63
CA LYS A 101 -11.05 -12.83 3.92
C LYS A 101 -10.67 -14.05 3.09
N ILE A 102 -9.53 -14.01 2.40
CA ILE A 102 -9.01 -15.13 1.60
C ILE A 102 -8.70 -16.33 2.50
N ARG A 103 -7.99 -16.10 3.62
CA ARG A 103 -7.67 -17.14 4.61
C ARG A 103 -8.93 -17.75 5.23
N GLU A 104 -9.91 -16.93 5.61
CA GLU A 104 -11.16 -17.40 6.18
C GLU A 104 -11.97 -18.24 5.18
N ARG A 105 -11.99 -17.83 3.90
CA ARG A 105 -12.78 -18.49 2.87
C ARG A 105 -12.16 -19.80 2.35
N TRP A 106 -10.83 -19.85 2.19
CA TRP A 106 -10.13 -21.02 1.67
C TRP A 106 -8.93 -21.44 2.54
N PRO A 107 -9.11 -21.71 3.84
CA PRO A 107 -8.00 -21.93 4.77
C PRO A 107 -7.09 -23.08 4.34
N LYS A 108 -7.69 -24.21 3.94
CA LYS A 108 -6.94 -25.39 3.49
C LYS A 108 -6.10 -25.14 2.22
N GLN A 109 -6.58 -24.26 1.34
CA GLN A 109 -5.85 -23.94 0.10
C GLN A 109 -4.71 -22.98 0.40
N VAL A 110 -4.95 -21.95 1.21
CA VAL A 110 -3.93 -21.02 1.71
C VAL A 110 -2.82 -21.78 2.43
N ASP A 111 -3.15 -22.65 3.37
CA ASP A 111 -2.17 -23.45 4.11
C ASP A 111 -1.36 -24.38 3.18
N ARG A 112 -2.01 -24.92 2.14
CA ARG A 112 -1.33 -25.76 1.15
C ARG A 112 -0.35 -24.93 0.33
N GLU A 113 -0.75 -23.76 -0.15
CA GLU A 113 0.14 -22.87 -0.90
C GLU A 113 1.30 -22.37 -0.02
N ILE A 114 1.06 -22.02 1.25
CA ILE A 114 2.14 -21.66 2.18
C ILE A 114 3.12 -22.82 2.39
N ARG A 115 2.62 -24.06 2.57
CA ARG A 115 3.49 -25.24 2.69
C ARG A 115 4.24 -25.57 1.41
N ASN A 116 3.64 -25.31 0.25
CA ASN A 116 4.30 -25.49 -1.04
C ASN A 116 5.37 -24.40 -1.24
N ALA A 117 5.05 -23.16 -0.85
CA ALA A 117 5.90 -21.98 -0.82
C ALA A 117 7.04 -22.06 0.24
N ALA A 118 7.06 -23.09 1.08
CA ALA A 118 8.17 -23.36 1.98
C ALA A 118 9.13 -24.43 1.42
N LYS A 119 8.75 -25.09 0.32
CA LYS A 119 9.44 -26.26 -0.23
C LYS A 119 10.21 -25.96 -1.50
N GLN A 120 9.77 -25.00 -2.29
CA GLN A 120 10.54 -24.50 -3.41
C GLN A 120 11.50 -23.41 -2.84
N GLN A 121 12.65 -23.20 -3.48
CA GLN A 121 13.64 -22.20 -3.06
C GLN A 121 13.76 -21.17 -4.18
N GLY A 122 13.39 -19.91 -3.95
CA GLY A 122 13.51 -18.86 -4.98
C GLY A 122 12.77 -17.55 -4.68
N LEU A 123 13.00 -16.54 -5.54
CA LEU A 123 12.36 -15.22 -5.48
C LEU A 123 10.86 -15.27 -5.79
N GLU A 124 10.44 -16.15 -6.69
CA GLU A 124 9.03 -16.35 -7.07
C GLU A 124 8.20 -16.90 -5.89
N GLU A 125 8.83 -17.72 -5.04
CA GLU A 125 8.32 -18.20 -3.76
C GLU A 125 7.98 -17.06 -2.80
N PHE A 126 8.95 -16.17 -2.64
CA PHE A 126 8.90 -15.07 -1.70
C PHE A 126 7.81 -14.09 -2.11
N ILE A 127 7.71 -13.81 -3.41
CA ILE A 127 6.65 -12.98 -3.99
C ILE A 127 5.27 -13.64 -3.75
N THR A 128 5.13 -14.94 -4.00
CA THR A 128 3.87 -15.66 -3.80
C THR A 128 3.46 -15.72 -2.33
N SER A 129 4.41 -15.99 -1.42
CA SER A 129 4.20 -15.98 0.02
C SER A 129 3.78 -14.60 0.53
N ILE A 130 4.43 -13.53 0.06
CA ILE A 130 4.04 -12.14 0.35
C ILE A 130 2.65 -11.81 -0.18
N LEU A 131 2.25 -12.34 -1.34
CA LEU A 131 0.93 -12.07 -1.90
C LEU A 131 -0.19 -12.84 -1.17
N ILE A 132 0.11 -14.03 -0.64
CA ILE A 132 -0.85 -14.90 0.06
C ILE A 132 -1.02 -14.48 1.51
N ASP A 133 0.07 -14.20 2.20
CA ASP A 133 0.04 -13.59 3.53
C ASP A 133 1.26 -12.70 3.79
N PRO A 134 1.21 -11.43 3.35
CA PRO A 134 2.31 -10.49 3.55
C PRO A 134 2.61 -10.28 5.03
N PHE A 135 1.61 -10.46 5.88
CA PHE A 135 1.66 -10.12 7.29
C PHE A 135 2.16 -11.27 8.16
N ALA A 136 1.88 -12.53 7.81
CA ALA A 136 2.54 -13.67 8.48
C ALA A 136 4.04 -13.73 8.23
N SER A 137 4.48 -13.36 7.03
CA SER A 137 5.92 -13.24 6.75
C SER A 137 6.55 -12.16 7.63
N LEU A 138 5.92 -10.99 7.79
CA LEU A 138 6.41 -9.95 8.69
C LEU A 138 6.37 -10.39 10.16
N ASN A 139 5.35 -11.15 10.56
CA ASN A 139 5.19 -11.66 11.92
C ASN A 139 6.29 -12.66 12.31
N SER A 140 6.69 -13.56 11.40
CA SER A 140 7.76 -14.54 11.67
C SER A 140 9.16 -13.91 11.70
N GLN A 141 9.31 -12.73 11.09
CA GLN A 141 10.57 -12.00 11.06
C GLN A 141 10.80 -11.13 12.30
N ARG A 142 9.76 -10.88 13.10
CA ARG A 142 9.83 -10.05 14.32
C ARG A 142 10.91 -10.52 15.30
N GLU A 143 11.07 -11.83 15.47
CA GLU A 143 12.06 -12.44 16.37
C GLU A 143 13.51 -12.19 15.93
N HIS A 144 13.71 -11.88 14.65
CA HIS A 144 15.02 -11.56 14.11
C HIS A 144 15.29 -10.06 14.09
N LEU A 145 14.28 -9.21 14.27
CA LEU A 145 14.43 -7.77 14.26
C LEU A 145 14.67 -7.24 15.68
N SER A 146 15.76 -6.52 15.86
CA SER A 146 16.03 -5.75 17.08
C SER A 146 16.51 -4.35 16.71
N ALA A 147 16.43 -3.43 17.65
CA ALA A 147 17.07 -2.15 17.54
C ALA A 147 18.24 -2.07 18.52
N GLU A 148 19.20 -1.22 18.21
CA GLU A 148 20.24 -0.80 19.13
C GLU A 148 20.25 0.73 19.13
N ASP A 149 19.89 1.32 20.28
CA ASP A 149 19.89 2.77 20.47
C ASP A 149 21.33 3.31 20.44
N MET A 150 21.60 4.28 19.57
CA MET A 150 22.90 4.90 19.39
C MET A 150 23.11 6.11 20.32
N THR A 151 22.13 6.44 21.17
CA THR A 151 22.13 7.53 22.17
C THR A 151 22.21 8.95 21.60
N ASP A 152 22.10 9.10 20.29
CA ASP A 152 22.11 10.36 19.56
C ASP A 152 20.72 10.70 18.97
N GLY A 153 19.67 10.05 19.46
CA GLY A 153 18.32 10.12 18.91
C GLY A 153 18.14 9.25 17.66
N THR A 154 19.07 8.34 17.38
CA THR A 154 18.99 7.35 16.30
C THR A 154 19.20 5.94 16.84
N ALA A 155 18.70 4.94 16.10
CA ALA A 155 18.91 3.54 16.43
C ALA A 155 19.19 2.72 15.18
N ALA A 156 20.12 1.77 15.29
CA ALA A 156 20.43 0.84 14.23
C ALA A 156 19.40 -0.30 14.21
N LEU A 157 18.86 -0.62 13.04
CA LEU A 157 18.01 -1.80 12.88
C LEU A 157 18.89 -3.03 12.61
N LEU A 158 18.80 -4.01 13.50
CA LEU A 158 19.57 -5.25 13.45
C LEU A 158 18.68 -6.41 13.02
N TRP A 159 19.23 -7.28 12.18
CA TRP A 159 18.67 -8.56 11.79
C TRP A 159 19.54 -9.70 12.34
N LYS A 160 18.98 -10.52 13.24
CA LYS A 160 19.68 -11.59 13.94
C LYS A 160 20.95 -11.10 14.66
N GLY A 161 20.90 -9.89 15.20
CA GLY A 161 22.03 -9.25 15.88
C GLY A 161 23.09 -8.65 14.96
N GLU A 162 22.92 -8.72 13.63
CA GLU A 162 23.80 -8.09 12.65
C GLU A 162 23.11 -6.87 12.02
N PRO A 163 23.83 -5.78 11.70
CA PRO A 163 23.26 -4.67 10.95
C PRO A 163 22.65 -5.13 9.62
N ILE A 164 21.46 -4.65 9.29
CA ILE A 164 20.82 -5.01 8.01
C ILE A 164 21.72 -4.58 6.85
N PRO A 165 22.03 -5.47 5.88
CA PRO A 165 22.84 -5.15 4.72
C PRO A 165 22.30 -3.91 3.99
N GLY A 166 23.16 -2.91 3.82
CA GLY A 166 22.79 -1.62 3.27
C GLY A 166 22.78 -0.49 4.30
N GLY A 167 22.57 -0.74 5.60
CA GLY A 167 22.77 0.26 6.67
C GLY A 167 21.96 1.56 6.55
N PHE A 168 21.04 1.64 5.59
CA PHE A 168 20.29 2.86 5.26
C PHE A 168 19.00 3.00 6.04
N ILE A 169 18.43 1.88 6.51
CA ILE A 169 17.21 1.87 7.31
C ILE A 169 17.61 1.97 8.78
N ARG A 170 17.32 3.11 9.39
CA ARG A 170 17.54 3.37 10.82
C ARG A 170 16.22 3.75 11.47
N LEU A 171 16.19 3.82 12.80
CA LEU A 171 15.12 4.53 13.50
C LEU A 171 15.62 5.89 13.94
N VAL A 172 14.70 6.85 13.98
CA VAL A 172 14.94 8.21 14.48
C VAL A 172 13.87 8.56 15.50
N GLU A 173 14.29 9.26 16.55
CA GLU A 173 13.39 9.83 17.54
C GLU A 173 12.69 11.07 16.95
N THR A 174 11.36 11.08 17.01
CA THR A 174 10.52 12.22 16.58
C THR A 174 9.65 12.68 17.75
N PRO A 175 9.03 13.88 17.69
CA PRO A 175 8.07 14.32 18.72
C PRO A 175 6.91 13.33 18.94
N GLU A 176 6.57 12.55 17.92
CA GLU A 176 5.52 11.52 17.96
C GLU A 176 6.03 10.13 18.38
N GLY A 177 7.31 10.02 18.76
CA GLY A 177 8.01 8.79 19.16
C GLY A 177 8.98 8.28 18.08
N TRP A 178 9.51 7.08 18.28
CA TRP A 178 10.46 6.46 17.36
C TRP A 178 9.79 6.04 16.05
N ARG A 179 10.48 6.30 14.93
CA ARG A 179 10.00 6.07 13.56
C ARG A 179 11.12 5.49 12.70
N VAL A 180 10.75 4.70 11.69
CA VAL A 180 11.69 4.20 10.68
C VAL A 180 12.05 5.34 9.75
N ASP A 181 13.31 5.76 9.75
CA ASP A 181 13.82 6.77 8.85
C ASP A 181 14.17 6.17 7.49
N ILE A 182 13.66 6.79 6.43
CA ILE A 182 14.08 6.48 5.07
C ILE A 182 14.94 7.66 4.61
N PRO A 183 16.23 7.43 4.26
CA PRO A 183 17.14 8.49 3.86
C PRO A 183 16.71 9.05 2.50
N VAL A 184 15.90 10.09 2.55
CA VAL A 184 15.32 10.74 1.38
C VAL A 184 16.39 11.39 0.51
N GLU A 185 17.57 11.71 1.05
CA GLU A 185 18.71 12.24 0.31
C GLU A 185 19.18 11.26 -0.77
N LEU A 186 19.23 9.98 -0.42
CA LEU A 186 19.57 8.90 -1.37
C LEU A 186 18.47 8.70 -2.40
N ALA A 187 17.22 8.81 -1.96
CA ALA A 187 16.07 8.66 -2.84
C ALA A 187 15.94 9.83 -3.83
N ARG A 188 16.18 11.07 -3.38
CA ARG A 188 16.14 12.31 -4.18
C ARG A 188 17.23 12.37 -5.25
N GLY A 189 18.40 11.77 -5.01
CA GLY A 189 19.42 11.59 -6.04
C GLY A 189 18.97 10.72 -7.20
N ASN A 190 17.85 10.00 -7.04
CA ASN A 190 17.26 9.16 -8.05
C ASN A 190 16.16 9.90 -8.84
N ARG A 191 16.18 9.78 -10.18
CA ARG A 191 15.18 10.39 -11.08
C ARG A 191 13.73 9.99 -10.80
N TYR A 192 13.49 8.96 -9.99
CA TYR A 192 12.16 8.43 -9.67
C TYR A 192 11.54 9.08 -8.43
N TRP A 193 12.27 9.89 -7.67
CA TRP A 193 11.71 10.63 -6.54
C TRP A 193 10.82 11.79 -7.03
N PRO A 194 9.67 12.07 -6.41
CA PRO A 194 8.85 13.23 -6.75
C PRO A 194 9.48 14.52 -6.23
N ASP A 195 9.79 15.45 -7.12
CA ASP A 195 10.35 16.76 -6.75
C ASP A 195 9.31 17.88 -6.82
N THR A 196 8.22 17.67 -7.57
CA THR A 196 7.20 18.70 -7.84
C THR A 196 5.82 18.30 -7.33
N ARG A 197 4.95 19.31 -7.13
CA ARG A 197 3.53 19.12 -6.79
C ARG A 197 2.81 18.14 -7.71
N HIS A 198 3.08 18.27 -9.00
CA HIS A 198 2.49 17.43 -10.03
C HIS A 198 2.94 15.98 -9.89
N GLU A 199 4.24 15.74 -9.70
CA GLU A 199 4.75 14.37 -9.51
C GLU A 199 4.19 13.71 -8.25
N TRP A 200 4.09 14.46 -7.14
CA TRP A 200 3.41 13.99 -5.93
C TRP A 200 1.93 13.65 -6.19
N ALA A 201 1.22 14.46 -6.98
CA ALA A 201 -0.16 14.18 -7.38
C ALA A 201 -0.29 12.91 -8.23
N VAL A 202 0.69 12.66 -9.11
CA VAL A 202 0.70 11.44 -9.94
C VAL A 202 0.91 10.21 -9.07
N VAL A 203 1.86 10.22 -8.13
CA VAL A 203 2.04 9.11 -7.17
C VAL A 203 0.75 8.84 -6.40
N ALA A 204 0.12 9.89 -5.87
CA ALA A 204 -1.15 9.78 -5.18
C ALA A 204 -2.27 9.19 -6.08
N SER A 205 -2.31 9.56 -7.36
CA SER A 205 -3.28 9.06 -8.34
C SER A 205 -3.04 7.59 -8.70
N MET A 206 -1.77 7.18 -8.83
CA MET A 206 -1.39 5.77 -9.04
C MET A 206 -1.83 4.90 -7.86
N MET A 207 -1.60 5.38 -6.63
CA MET A 207 -2.05 4.69 -5.42
C MET A 207 -3.58 4.58 -5.37
N LEU A 208 -4.30 5.64 -5.73
CA LEU A 208 -5.77 5.61 -5.79
C LEU A 208 -6.29 4.61 -6.83
N ALA A 209 -5.65 4.50 -7.99
CA ALA A 209 -6.00 3.52 -9.01
C ALA A 209 -5.83 2.07 -8.48
N ILE A 210 -4.73 1.78 -7.79
CA ILE A 210 -4.52 0.50 -7.12
C ILE A 210 -5.59 0.27 -6.06
N GLU A 211 -5.87 1.26 -5.22
CA GLU A 211 -6.86 1.15 -4.14
C GLU A 211 -8.27 0.82 -4.68
N ASN A 212 -8.66 1.43 -5.80
CA ASN A 212 -9.92 1.14 -6.48
C ASN A 212 -9.94 -0.28 -7.06
N SER A 213 -8.84 -0.73 -7.66
CA SER A 213 -8.70 -2.11 -8.12
C SER A 213 -8.84 -3.11 -6.97
N LEU A 214 -8.24 -2.82 -5.82
CA LEU A 214 -8.39 -3.64 -4.61
C LEU A 214 -9.83 -3.60 -4.06
N LYS A 215 -10.52 -2.46 -4.10
CA LYS A 215 -11.96 -2.40 -3.77
C LYS A 215 -12.79 -3.31 -4.67
N ASP A 216 -12.50 -3.31 -5.96
CA ASP A 216 -13.21 -4.15 -6.93
C ASP A 216 -12.97 -5.63 -6.67
N PHE A 217 -11.71 -6.00 -6.42
CA PHE A 217 -11.34 -7.36 -6.04
C PHE A 217 -12.01 -7.79 -4.73
N GLU A 218 -12.02 -6.94 -3.71
CA GLU A 218 -12.70 -7.21 -2.44
C GLU A 218 -14.20 -7.44 -2.66
N ARG A 219 -14.86 -6.62 -3.49
CA ARG A 219 -16.27 -6.83 -3.87
C ARG A 219 -16.48 -8.13 -4.64
N GLU A 220 -15.57 -8.49 -5.55
CA GLU A 220 -15.58 -9.78 -6.25
C GLU A 220 -15.51 -10.96 -5.27
N LEU A 221 -14.62 -10.85 -4.28
CA LEU A 221 -14.45 -11.85 -3.22
C LEU A 221 -15.70 -11.98 -2.35
N ASP A 222 -16.26 -10.86 -1.89
CA ASP A 222 -17.45 -10.83 -1.02
C ASP A 222 -18.68 -11.38 -1.74
N SER A 223 -18.84 -11.08 -3.03
CA SER A 223 -19.92 -11.62 -3.87
C SER A 223 -19.79 -13.12 -4.16
N GLY A 224 -18.67 -13.73 -3.79
CA GLY A 224 -18.40 -15.15 -4.03
C GLY A 224 -18.19 -15.52 -5.49
N ARG A 225 -17.70 -14.56 -6.30
CA ARG A 225 -17.39 -14.80 -7.73
C ARG A 225 -16.28 -15.82 -7.95
N PHE A 226 -15.39 -16.01 -6.97
CA PHE A 226 -14.32 -17.00 -7.04
C PHE A 226 -14.75 -18.32 -6.40
N LYS A 227 -14.49 -19.43 -7.10
CA LYS A 227 -14.76 -20.78 -6.60
C LYS A 227 -13.65 -21.26 -5.65
N ASP A 228 -12.42 -20.87 -5.93
CA ASP A 228 -11.21 -21.32 -5.24
C ASP A 228 -10.13 -20.23 -5.21
N LEU A 229 -9.07 -20.49 -4.43
CA LEU A 229 -7.93 -19.58 -4.28
C LEU A 229 -7.21 -19.35 -5.62
N GLY A 230 -7.13 -20.37 -6.48
CA GLY A 230 -6.45 -20.26 -7.78
C GLY A 230 -7.11 -19.23 -8.70
N GLN A 231 -8.44 -19.21 -8.76
CA GLN A 231 -9.19 -18.20 -9.53
C GLN A 231 -9.00 -16.79 -8.96
N ALA A 232 -8.99 -16.65 -7.63
CA ALA A 232 -8.72 -15.38 -6.97
C ALA A 232 -7.30 -14.89 -7.27
N SER A 233 -6.28 -15.74 -7.12
CA SER A 233 -4.88 -15.43 -7.43
C SER A 233 -4.68 -15.08 -8.90
N ALA A 234 -5.31 -15.80 -9.84
CA ALA A 234 -5.23 -15.48 -11.27
C ALA A 234 -5.86 -14.10 -11.59
N ARG A 235 -6.91 -13.70 -10.86
CA ARG A 235 -7.49 -12.36 -10.98
C ARG A 235 -6.54 -11.28 -10.46
N VAL A 236 -5.92 -11.49 -9.30
CA VAL A 236 -4.88 -10.59 -8.77
C VAL A 236 -3.71 -10.47 -9.75
N GLY A 237 -3.22 -11.59 -10.29
CA GLY A 237 -2.13 -11.60 -11.28
C GLY A 237 -2.45 -10.75 -12.52
N ARG A 238 -3.69 -10.85 -13.04
CA ARG A 238 -4.14 -9.97 -14.13
C ARG A 238 -4.18 -8.51 -13.73
N LEU A 239 -4.72 -8.19 -12.55
CA LEU A 239 -4.78 -6.80 -12.05
C LEU A 239 -3.38 -6.19 -11.90
N VAL A 240 -2.44 -6.93 -11.33
CA VAL A 240 -1.04 -6.49 -11.20
C VAL A 240 -0.39 -6.32 -12.57
N GLY A 241 -0.56 -7.29 -13.46
CA GLY A 241 -0.03 -7.21 -14.83
C GLY A 241 -0.56 -5.99 -15.60
N GLU A 242 -1.87 -5.76 -15.57
CA GLU A 242 -2.52 -4.60 -16.20
C GLU A 242 -2.05 -3.28 -15.55
N SER A 243 -1.90 -3.25 -14.22
CA SER A 243 -1.43 -2.08 -13.47
C SER A 243 0.02 -1.73 -13.81
N VAL A 244 0.94 -2.70 -13.85
CA VAL A 244 2.35 -2.46 -14.17
C VAL A 244 2.50 -1.88 -15.58
N VAL A 245 1.72 -2.37 -16.55
CA VAL A 245 1.72 -1.82 -17.92
C VAL A 245 1.22 -0.38 -17.93
N ALA A 246 0.10 -0.08 -17.27
CA ALA A 246 -0.44 1.28 -17.20
C ALA A 246 0.52 2.25 -16.48
N GLN A 247 1.10 1.82 -15.36
CA GLN A 247 2.09 2.59 -14.61
C GLN A 247 3.34 2.86 -15.43
N SER A 248 3.82 1.88 -16.21
CA SER A 248 4.97 2.05 -17.11
C SER A 248 4.69 3.08 -18.19
N ILE A 249 3.47 3.11 -18.75
CA ILE A 249 3.05 4.10 -19.74
C ILE A 249 2.97 5.50 -19.12
N ILE A 250 2.27 5.65 -17.99
CA ILE A 250 2.13 6.93 -17.28
C ILE A 250 3.52 7.48 -16.93
N TYR A 251 4.39 6.62 -16.39
CA TYR A 251 5.74 6.98 -16.02
C TYR A 251 6.60 7.38 -17.23
N ALA A 252 6.48 6.66 -18.35
CA ALA A 252 7.14 7.01 -19.60
C ALA A 252 6.69 8.36 -20.15
N PHE A 253 5.43 8.75 -19.94
CA PHE A 253 4.93 10.08 -20.29
C PHE A 253 5.46 11.17 -19.35
N MET A 254 5.56 10.90 -18.05
CA MET A 254 6.08 11.87 -17.06
C MET A 254 7.55 12.24 -17.30
N LYS A 255 8.39 11.28 -17.69
CA LYS A 255 9.84 11.50 -17.84
C LYS A 255 10.26 11.87 -19.25
N ARG A 256 9.32 12.22 -20.14
CA ARG A 256 9.65 12.88 -21.40
C ARG A 256 10.12 14.30 -21.10
N PRO A 257 11.33 14.70 -21.52
CA PRO A 257 11.66 16.12 -21.49
C PRO A 257 10.68 16.86 -22.40
N GLU A 258 10.18 18.00 -21.94
CA GLU A 258 9.47 18.98 -22.77
C GLU A 258 10.45 19.46 -23.86
N SER A 259 10.58 18.69 -24.93
CA SER A 259 11.31 19.10 -26.12
C SER A 259 10.45 20.09 -26.88
N GLY A 260 10.56 21.36 -26.49
CA GLY A 260 10.45 22.53 -27.37
C GLY A 260 9.07 22.84 -27.96
N SER A 261 8.63 24.07 -27.71
CA SER A 261 7.62 24.75 -28.52
C SER A 261 7.87 24.62 -30.03
N SER A 262 6.76 24.50 -30.77
CA SER A 262 6.59 24.73 -32.21
C SER A 262 7.27 23.78 -33.20
N SER A 263 6.48 22.85 -33.74
CA SER A 263 6.33 22.76 -35.20
C SER A 263 4.98 22.14 -35.54
N THR A 264 4.09 22.97 -36.08
CA THR A 264 2.96 22.54 -36.89
C THR A 264 3.49 21.56 -37.96
N PRO A 265 2.89 20.37 -38.14
CA PRO A 265 3.22 19.53 -39.28
C PRO A 265 2.87 20.30 -40.55
N ARG A 266 3.88 20.75 -41.31
CA ARG A 266 3.66 21.18 -42.69
C ARG A 266 3.32 19.93 -43.49
N ALA A 267 2.09 19.88 -44.00
CA ALA A 267 1.73 18.96 -45.07
C ALA A 267 2.69 19.22 -46.25
N GLY A 268 3.62 18.30 -46.51
CA GLY A 268 4.62 18.52 -47.55
C GLY A 268 5.69 17.45 -47.76
N ASP A 269 6.04 16.64 -46.75
CA ASP A 269 7.13 15.67 -46.91
C ASP A 269 6.61 14.26 -47.17
N ALA A 270 6.19 14.03 -48.42
CA ALA A 270 6.06 12.70 -48.97
C ALA A 270 7.45 12.18 -49.40
N PRO A 271 7.87 10.95 -49.00
CA PRO A 271 9.11 10.37 -49.49
C PRO A 271 8.97 9.95 -50.97
N PRO A 272 9.96 10.20 -51.84
CA PRO A 272 9.93 9.75 -53.21
C PRO A 272 10.11 8.23 -53.25
N GLY A 273 9.20 7.55 -53.96
CA GLY A 273 9.04 6.10 -53.93
C GLY A 273 10.00 5.29 -54.81
N SER A 274 9.51 4.07 -55.08
CA SER A 274 10.07 3.02 -55.94
C SER A 274 11.14 2.16 -55.25
N SER A 275 11.07 0.83 -55.18
CA SER A 275 10.26 -0.16 -55.93
C SER A 275 10.46 -1.55 -55.32
N ALA A 276 9.38 -2.30 -55.17
CA ALA A 276 9.31 -3.76 -55.33
C ALA A 276 8.16 -4.02 -56.32
N PRO A 277 8.02 -5.18 -57.02
CA PRO A 277 8.62 -6.49 -56.74
C PRO A 277 9.09 -7.28 -58.00
N ALA A 278 9.85 -8.36 -57.81
CA ALA A 278 9.86 -9.49 -58.75
C ALA A 278 10.41 -10.76 -58.08
N ASN A 279 9.51 -11.64 -57.63
CA ASN A 279 9.84 -13.04 -57.38
C ASN A 279 9.00 -13.87 -58.35
N SER A 280 9.60 -14.24 -59.47
CA SER A 280 9.05 -15.21 -60.42
C SER A 280 9.66 -16.58 -60.13
N ALA A 281 8.82 -17.49 -59.64
CA ALA A 281 9.08 -18.92 -59.62
C ALA A 281 9.02 -19.51 -61.05
N SER A 282 9.87 -20.52 -61.33
CA SER A 282 9.60 -21.67 -62.22
C SER A 282 10.82 -22.63 -62.30
N PRO A 283 10.69 -23.89 -62.79
CA PRO A 283 10.82 -25.08 -61.94
C PRO A 283 11.75 -26.17 -62.56
N PRO A 284 11.46 -27.48 -62.48
CA PRO A 284 12.28 -28.50 -61.85
C PRO A 284 13.23 -29.26 -62.81
N GLY A 285 14.24 -29.91 -62.23
CA GLY A 285 15.11 -30.90 -62.86
C GLY A 285 15.92 -31.63 -61.80
#